data_AF-A0A454APP4-F1
#
_entry.id   AF-A0A454APP4-F1
#
_cell.length_a   1.000
_cell.length_b   1.000
_cell.length_c   1.000
_cell.angle_alpha   90.00
_cell.angle_beta   90.00
_cell.angle_gamma   90.00
#
_symmetry.space_group_name_H-M   'P 1'
#
loop_
_entity.id
_entity.type
_entity.pdbx_description
1 polymer ?
#
loop_
_entity_poly.entity_id
_entity_poly.type
_entity_poly.pdbx_seq_one_letter_code
_entity_poly.pdbx_strand_id
1 'polypeptide(L)'
;MAKYTLEEKTNVWYEVVKVNKLTMRRDIHMSYRSIFPAILVLIGLMIWADVVAARLEFNTSNVISLVFINVLFPLIISLCLWFIVVKIFLHKAIIAIDKDDEAKAKLWVRRYIKSGCKKYPYGYIDYSN
;
A
#
# COMPACT_ATOMS: atom_id res chain seq x y z
N MET A 1 -8.69 4.50 27.55
CA MET A 1 -7.83 3.61 26.73
C MET A 1 -6.45 4.21 26.67
N ALA A 2 -5.43 3.54 27.20
CA ALA A 2 -4.06 3.98 27.08
C ALA A 2 -3.66 4.03 25.58
N LYS A 3 -3.11 5.16 25.14
CA LYS A 3 -2.70 5.36 23.75
C LYS A 3 -1.30 4.75 23.60
N TYR A 4 -1.21 3.53 23.06
CA TYR A 4 0.06 2.84 22.81
C TYR A 4 1.11 3.74 22.14
N THR A 5 2.35 3.69 22.63
CA THR A 5 3.48 4.44 22.07
C THR A 5 3.84 3.89 20.68
N LEU A 6 4.55 4.69 19.87
CA LEU A 6 4.99 4.25 18.53
C LEU A 6 5.97 3.07 18.62
N GLU A 7 6.72 2.99 19.71
CA GLU A 7 7.72 1.95 19.95
C GLU A 7 7.07 0.61 20.31
N GLU A 8 6.09 0.61 21.22
CA GLU A 8 5.24 -0.56 21.50
C GLU A 8 4.59 -1.10 20.23
N LYS A 9 4.00 -0.21 19.41
CA LYS A 9 3.40 -0.60 18.13
C LYS A 9 4.41 -1.25 17.19
N THR A 10 5.64 -0.74 17.18
CA THR A 10 6.72 -1.27 16.33
C THR A 10 7.14 -2.66 16.80
N ASN A 11 7.29 -2.87 18.10
CA ASN A 11 7.66 -4.18 18.67
C ASN A 11 6.58 -5.23 18.42
N VAL A 12 5.31 -4.89 18.64
CA VAL A 12 4.19 -5.82 18.38
C VAL A 12 4.10 -6.20 16.91
N TRP A 13 4.17 -5.22 16.01
CA TRP A 13 4.17 -5.51 14.58
C TRP A 13 5.40 -6.29 14.13
N TYR A 14 6.56 -6.07 14.74
CA TYR A 14 7.76 -6.84 14.45
C TYR A 14 7.53 -8.33 14.75
N GLU A 15 6.98 -8.67 15.92
CA GLU A 15 6.61 -10.05 16.26
C GLU A 15 5.57 -10.63 15.31
N VAL A 16 4.53 -9.87 14.96
CA VAL A 16 3.50 -10.32 14.01
C VAL A 16 4.10 -10.60 12.63
N VAL A 17 5.01 -9.75 12.14
CA VAL A 17 5.70 -9.97 10.85
C VAL A 17 6.63 -11.17 10.94
N LYS A 18 7.34 -11.34 12.05
CA LYS A 18 8.25 -12.47 12.28
C LYS A 18 7.51 -13.81 12.25
N VAL A 19 6.40 -13.91 12.98
CA VAL A 19 5.57 -15.14 13.03
C VAL A 19 4.90 -15.42 11.68
N ASN A 20 4.37 -14.40 11.00
CA ASN A 20 3.58 -14.57 9.77
C ASN A 20 4.38 -14.36 8.47
N LYS A 21 5.72 -14.38 8.54
CA LYS A 21 6.58 -13.98 7.42
C LYS A 21 6.32 -14.72 6.12
N LEU A 22 5.97 -16.02 6.18
CA LEU A 22 5.67 -16.84 5.00
C LEU A 22 4.38 -16.38 4.31
N THR A 23 3.29 -16.26 5.07
CA THR A 23 1.98 -15.80 4.57
C THR A 23 2.09 -14.38 4.02
N MET A 24 2.74 -13.48 4.77
CA MET A 24 2.91 -12.09 4.34
C MET A 24 3.78 -11.97 3.08
N ARG A 25 4.82 -12.80 2.93
CA ARG A 25 5.64 -12.86 1.71
C ARG A 25 4.81 -13.30 0.50
N ARG A 26 3.95 -14.32 0.67
CA ARG A 26 3.03 -14.77 -0.39
C ARG A 26 2.05 -13.67 -0.78
N ASP A 27 1.45 -12.99 0.18
CA ASP A 27 0.53 -11.87 -0.06
C ASP A 27 1.20 -10.73 -0.81
N ILE A 28 2.43 -10.37 -0.44
CA ILE A 28 3.22 -9.35 -1.16
C ILE A 28 3.41 -9.74 -2.61
N HIS A 29 3.83 -10.99 -2.87
CA HIS A 29 4.05 -11.46 -4.23
C HIS A 29 2.77 -11.46 -5.07
N MET A 30 1.66 -11.96 -4.52
CA MET A 30 0.35 -11.92 -5.19
C MET A 30 -0.11 -10.48 -5.44
N SER A 31 0.12 -9.57 -4.49
CA SER A 31 -0.21 -8.15 -4.65
C SER A 31 0.57 -7.50 -5.79
N TYR A 32 1.88 -7.76 -5.92
CA TYR A 32 2.65 -7.21 -7.03
C TYR A 32 2.20 -7.77 -8.37
N ARG A 33 1.89 -9.07 -8.43
CA ARG A 33 1.41 -9.72 -9.64
C ARG A 33 0.05 -9.17 -10.11
N SER A 34 -0.80 -8.68 -9.21
CA SER A 34 -2.09 -8.09 -9.57
C SER A 34 -2.03 -6.57 -9.83
N ILE A 35 -1.28 -5.82 -9.01
CA ILE A 35 -1.22 -4.36 -9.12
C ILE A 35 -0.46 -3.94 -10.39
N PHE A 36 0.59 -4.65 -10.78
CA PHE A 36 1.40 -4.26 -11.94
C PHE A 36 0.61 -4.27 -13.27
N PRO A 37 -0.13 -5.35 -13.63
CA PRO A 37 -1.03 -5.32 -14.78
C PRO A 37 -2.12 -4.25 -14.67
N ALA A 38 -2.68 -4.04 -13.48
CA ALA A 38 -3.71 -3.01 -13.27
C ALA A 38 -3.19 -1.61 -13.59
N ILE A 39 -1.96 -1.27 -13.16
CA ILE A 39 -1.32 0.01 -13.49
C ILE A 39 -1.13 0.15 -15.01
N LEU A 40 -0.65 -0.91 -15.70
CA LEU A 40 -0.48 -0.88 -17.16
C LEU A 40 -1.81 -0.63 -17.89
N VAL A 41 -2.88 -1.31 -17.46
CA VAL A 41 -4.22 -1.11 -18.03
C VAL A 41 -4.73 0.31 -17.76
N LEU A 42 -4.55 0.83 -16.55
CA LEU A 42 -4.97 2.19 -16.20
C LEU A 42 -4.24 3.26 -17.01
N ILE A 43 -2.93 3.10 -17.23
CA ILE A 43 -2.14 4.00 -18.08
C ILE A 43 -2.64 3.94 -19.53
N GLY A 44 -2.87 2.72 -20.05
CA GLY A 44 -3.39 2.55 -21.41
C GLY A 44 -4.77 3.17 -21.61
N LEU A 45 -5.67 3.00 -20.65
CA LEU A 45 -7.00 3.62 -20.65
C LEU A 45 -6.92 5.14 -20.56
N MET A 46 -6.01 5.69 -19.75
CA MET A 46 -5.79 7.13 -19.64
C MET A 46 -5.36 7.73 -20.98
N ILE A 47 -4.34 7.15 -21.63
CA ILE A 47 -3.87 7.60 -22.95
C ILE A 47 -4.98 7.49 -24.01
N TRP A 48 -5.71 6.38 -24.03
CA TRP A 48 -6.81 6.20 -24.98
C TRP A 48 -7.91 7.24 -24.77
N ALA A 49 -8.26 7.51 -23.52
CA ALA A 49 -9.29 8.47 -23.18
C ALA A 49 -8.86 9.92 -23.53
N ASP A 50 -7.59 10.27 -23.34
CA ASP A 50 -7.02 11.55 -23.78
C ASP A 50 -7.12 11.72 -25.31
N VAL A 51 -6.79 10.68 -26.08
CA VAL A 51 -6.87 10.69 -27.56
C VAL A 51 -8.31 10.87 -28.04
N VAL A 52 -9.28 10.23 -27.37
CA VAL A 52 -10.71 10.38 -27.69
C VAL A 52 -11.21 11.77 -27.31
N ALA A 53 -10.82 12.29 -26.15
CA ALA A 53 -11.19 13.62 -25.69
C ALA A 53 -10.68 14.72 -26.63
N ALA A 54 -9.47 14.58 -27.19
CA ALA A 54 -8.90 15.53 -28.15
C ALA A 54 -9.68 15.61 -29.48
N ARG A 55 -10.54 14.62 -29.79
CA ARG A 55 -11.34 14.56 -31.02
C ARG A 55 -12.81 14.93 -30.82
N LEU A 56 -13.23 15.19 -29.59
CA LEU A 56 -14.62 15.55 -29.26
C LEU A 56 -14.77 17.07 -29.21
N GLU A 57 -15.78 17.62 -29.90
CA GLU A 57 -16.14 19.04 -29.76
C GLU A 57 -16.57 19.33 -28.32
N PHE A 58 -16.09 20.43 -27.73
CA PHE A 58 -16.39 20.77 -26.33
C PHE A 58 -17.89 21.00 -26.13
N ASN A 59 -18.55 20.06 -25.47
CA ASN A 59 -19.93 20.18 -25.01
C ASN A 59 -20.01 19.85 -23.51
N THR A 60 -21.03 20.30 -22.79
CA THR A 60 -21.15 20.11 -21.33
C THR A 60 -21.15 18.63 -20.90
N SER A 61 -21.60 17.73 -21.77
CA SER A 61 -21.47 16.26 -21.58
C SER A 61 -20.01 15.77 -21.56
N ASN A 62 -19.08 16.49 -22.17
CA ASN A 62 -17.65 16.12 -22.23
C ASN A 62 -16.87 16.58 -20.99
N VAL A 63 -17.43 17.45 -20.15
CA VAL A 63 -16.81 17.91 -18.90
C VAL A 63 -16.67 16.75 -17.90
N ILE A 64 -17.67 15.87 -17.81
CA ILE A 64 -17.66 14.70 -16.92
C ILE A 64 -16.54 13.72 -17.34
N SER A 65 -16.41 13.45 -18.64
CA SER A 65 -15.31 12.63 -19.17
C SER A 65 -13.95 13.26 -18.88
N LEU A 66 -13.82 14.58 -19.03
CA LEU A 66 -12.57 15.30 -18.75
C LEU A 66 -12.16 15.23 -17.28
N VAL A 67 -13.12 15.32 -16.35
CA VAL A 67 -12.87 15.16 -14.90
C VAL A 67 -12.48 13.72 -14.57
N PHE A 68 -13.16 12.73 -15.15
CA PHE A 68 -12.85 11.32 -14.90
C PHE A 68 -11.43 10.97 -15.38
N ILE A 69 -11.06 11.44 -16.58
CA ILE A 69 -9.74 11.21 -17.19
C ILE A 69 -8.63 11.91 -16.40
N ASN A 70 -8.80 13.20 -16.09
CA ASN A 70 -7.72 14.01 -15.51
C ASN A 70 -7.62 13.96 -13.98
N VAL A 71 -8.65 13.45 -13.28
CA VAL A 71 -8.67 13.42 -11.81
C VAL A 71 -8.72 11.99 -11.30
N LEU A 72 -9.67 11.17 -11.75
CA LEU A 72 -9.87 9.82 -11.20
C LEU A 72 -8.76 8.83 -11.60
N PHE A 73 -8.33 8.80 -12.87
CA PHE A 73 -7.25 7.90 -13.29
C PHE A 73 -5.92 8.17 -12.56
N PRO A 74 -5.41 9.40 -12.49
CA PRO A 74 -4.21 9.72 -11.72
C PRO A 74 -4.35 9.39 -10.23
N LEU A 75 -5.52 9.63 -9.64
CA LEU A 75 -5.77 9.28 -8.23
C LEU A 75 -5.72 7.76 -7.99
N ILE A 76 -6.33 6.96 -8.86
CA ILE A 76 -6.31 5.49 -8.75
C ILE A 76 -4.88 4.97 -8.95
N ILE A 77 -4.14 5.50 -9.94
CA ILE A 77 -2.73 5.14 -10.16
C ILE A 77 -1.88 5.49 -8.94
N SER A 78 -2.05 6.70 -8.39
CA SER A 78 -1.37 7.15 -7.17
C SER A 78 -1.66 6.22 -5.99
N LEU A 79 -2.91 5.79 -5.81
CA LEU A 79 -3.31 4.83 -4.79
C LEU A 79 -2.65 3.46 -4.99
N CYS A 80 -2.60 2.95 -6.23
CA CYS A 80 -1.91 1.70 -6.56
C CYS A 80 -0.40 1.78 -6.26
N LEU A 81 0.24 2.90 -6.61
CA LEU A 81 1.66 3.14 -6.30
C LEU A 81 1.91 3.22 -4.80
N TRP A 82 1.03 3.87 -4.05
CA TRP A 82 1.09 3.91 -2.59
C TRP A 82 1.04 2.50 -1.99
N PHE A 83 0.13 1.65 -2.44
CA PHE A 83 0.07 0.25 -1.99
C PHE A 83 1.35 -0.52 -2.28
N ILE A 84 1.99 -0.30 -3.43
CA ILE A 84 3.30 -0.89 -3.75
C ILE A 84 4.35 -0.45 -2.72
N VAL A 85 4.44 0.84 -2.41
CA VAL A 85 5.41 1.38 -1.44
C VAL A 85 5.23 0.74 -0.06
N VAL A 86 3.99 0.62 0.41
CA VAL A 86 3.66 -0.05 1.68
C VAL A 86 4.15 -1.50 1.69
N LYS A 87 3.90 -2.24 0.61
CA LYS A 87 4.33 -3.63 0.46
C LYS A 87 5.85 -3.78 0.35
N ILE A 88 6.55 -2.78 -0.19
CA ILE A 88 8.04 -2.74 -0.21
C ILE A 88 8.57 -2.66 1.22
N PHE A 89 8.01 -1.81 2.09
CA PHE A 89 8.44 -1.73 3.49
C PHE A 89 8.27 -3.06 4.21
N LEU A 90 7.14 -3.73 4.01
CA LEU A 90 6.89 -5.05 4.59
C LEU A 90 7.87 -6.10 4.05
N HIS A 91 8.15 -6.07 2.76
CA HIS A 91 9.11 -6.98 2.13
C HIS A 91 10.54 -6.79 2.69
N LYS A 92 10.98 -5.53 2.82
CA LYS A 92 12.28 -5.18 3.41
C LYS A 92 12.36 -5.58 4.88
N ALA A 93 11.27 -5.47 5.65
CA ALA A 93 11.20 -5.96 7.02
C ALA A 93 11.40 -7.47 7.10
N ILE A 94 10.71 -8.25 6.24
CA ILE A 94 10.85 -9.71 6.18
C ILE A 94 12.29 -10.11 5.84
N ILE A 95 12.92 -9.46 4.85
CA ILE A 95 14.32 -9.74 4.50
C ILE A 95 15.28 -9.45 5.67
N ALA A 96 15.03 -8.39 6.43
CA ALA A 96 15.87 -8.07 7.60
C ALA A 96 15.68 -9.09 8.74
N ILE A 97 14.45 -9.56 8.97
CA ILE A 97 14.14 -10.63 9.92
C ILE A 97 14.84 -11.94 9.51
N ASP A 98 14.82 -12.30 8.22
CA ASP A 98 15.49 -13.51 7.73
C ASP A 98 17.04 -13.41 7.80
N LYS A 99 17.59 -12.22 8.07
CA LYS A 99 19.02 -11.97 8.29
C LYS A 99 19.38 -11.76 9.77
N ASP A 100 18.42 -11.97 10.67
CA ASP A 100 18.55 -11.69 12.11
C ASP A 100 18.99 -10.25 12.43
N ASP A 101 18.69 -9.28 11.55
CA ASP A 101 18.99 -7.85 11.74
C ASP A 101 17.76 -7.14 12.33
N GLU A 102 17.62 -7.22 13.65
CA GLU A 102 16.47 -6.71 14.40
C GLU A 102 16.33 -5.18 14.28
N ALA A 103 17.43 -4.44 14.35
CA ALA A 103 17.42 -2.97 14.27
C ALA A 103 16.86 -2.50 12.93
N LYS A 104 17.31 -3.14 11.84
CA LYS A 104 16.82 -2.84 10.49
C LYS A 104 15.40 -3.32 10.28
N ALA A 105 15.03 -4.48 10.82
CA ALA A 105 13.66 -4.97 10.76
C ALA A 105 12.68 -4.00 11.44
N LYS A 106 12.97 -3.56 12.67
CA LYS A 106 12.16 -2.56 13.40
C LYS A 106 12.05 -1.24 12.65
N LEU A 107 13.12 -0.78 12.00
CA LEU A 107 13.08 0.42 11.15
C LEU A 107 12.06 0.29 10.01
N TRP A 108 12.07 -0.83 9.29
CA TRP A 108 11.14 -1.07 8.17
C TRP A 108 9.71 -1.29 8.66
N VAL A 109 9.52 -1.99 9.77
CA VAL A 109 8.22 -2.13 10.44
C VAL A 109 7.66 -0.77 10.85
N ARG A 110 8.49 0.12 11.41
CA ARG A 110 8.06 1.48 11.77
C ARG A 110 7.58 2.27 10.55
N ARG A 111 8.27 2.15 9.40
CA ARG A 111 7.84 2.79 8.14
C ARG A 111 6.53 2.21 7.62
N TYR A 112 6.38 0.89 7.70
CA TYR A 112 5.15 0.19 7.37
C TYR A 112 3.96 0.65 8.23
N ILE A 113 4.13 0.78 9.55
CA ILE A 113 3.08 1.30 10.45
C ILE A 113 2.74 2.76 10.11
N LYS A 114 3.74 3.61 9.91
CA LYS A 114 3.52 5.03 9.55
C LYS A 114 2.77 5.21 8.24
N SER A 115 2.90 4.26 7.30
CA SER A 115 2.16 4.28 6.04
C SER A 115 0.66 3.95 6.16
N GLY A 116 0.13 3.82 7.38
CA GLY A 116 -1.31 3.96 7.64
C GLY A 116 -2.21 2.80 7.17
N CYS A 117 -1.66 1.76 6.54
CA CYS A 117 -2.46 0.70 5.95
C CYS A 117 -2.97 -0.37 6.91
N LYS A 118 -2.61 -0.38 8.20
CA LYS A 118 -3.16 -1.36 9.15
C LYS A 118 -3.55 -0.76 10.50
N LYS A 119 -4.80 -1.02 10.88
CA LYS A 119 -5.25 -0.95 12.28
C LYS A 119 -4.37 -1.90 13.10
N TYR A 120 -4.10 -1.50 14.34
CA TYR A 120 -3.39 -2.33 15.33
C TYR A 120 -3.97 -3.75 15.31
N PRO A 121 -3.15 -4.81 15.27
CA PRO A 121 -3.66 -6.16 15.25
C PRO A 121 -4.46 -6.38 16.54
N TYR A 122 -5.78 -6.46 16.40
CA TYR A 122 -6.71 -6.78 17.48
C TYR A 122 -6.40 -8.22 17.92
N GLY A 123 -5.59 -8.35 18.94
CA GLY A 123 -5.02 -9.63 19.39
C GLY A 123 -4.04 -9.44 20.54
N TYR A 124 -3.37 -8.29 20.60
CA TYR A 124 -2.74 -7.80 21.84
C TYR A 124 -3.75 -6.92 22.57
N ILE A 125 -4.80 -7.56 23.08
CA ILE A 125 -5.64 -6.99 24.14
C ILE A 125 -4.79 -7.00 25.40
N ASP A 126 -4.81 -5.87 26.11
CA ASP A 126 -4.27 -5.63 27.44
C ASP A 126 -4.22 -6.90 28.31
N TYR A 127 -3.02 -7.33 28.75
CA TYR A 127 -2.89 -8.23 29.90
C TYR A 127 -2.95 -7.43 31.22
N SER A 128 -3.77 -6.38 31.28
CA SER A 128 -4.11 -5.70 32.54
C SER A 128 -5.55 -6.02 32.92
N ASN A 129 -5.76 -7.25 33.41
CA ASN A 129 -6.49 -7.57 34.64
C ASN A 129 -6.48 -9.09 34.86
#